data_AF-F0Y0J6-F1
#
_entry.id   AF-F0Y0J6-F1
#
_cell.length_a   1.000
_cell.length_b   1.000
_cell.length_c   1.000
_cell.angle_alpha   90.00
_cell.angle_beta   90.00
_cell.angle_gamma   90.00
#
_symmetry.space_group_name_H-M   'P 1'
#
loop_
_entity.id
_entity.type
_entity.pdbx_description
1 polymer ?
#
loop_
_entity_poly.entity_id
_entity_poly.type
_entity_poly.pdbx_seq_one_letter_code
_entity_poly.pdbx_strand_id
1 'polypeptide(L)' 'TMDAVQELSDNLGTGLNRESLEILTRLCDYGVNPAALAAVVVELRKERDALAAA' A
#
# COMPACT_ATOMS: atom_id res chain seq x y z
N THR A 1 6.98 7.26 14.54
CA THR A 1 7.52 6.67 13.29
C THR A 1 6.43 6.51 12.25
N MET A 2 5.28 5.92 12.56
CA MET A 2 4.18 5.79 11.58
C MET A 2 3.57 7.11 11.11
N ASP A 3 3.51 8.15 11.96
CA ASP A 3 2.94 9.43 11.53
C ASP A 3 3.78 10.09 10.40
N ALA A 4 5.11 10.00 10.48
CA ALA A 4 6.00 10.48 9.42
C ALA A 4 5.87 9.68 8.11
N VAL A 5 5.60 8.37 8.20
CA VAL A 5 5.37 7.51 7.02
C VAL A 5 4.02 7.84 6.39
N GLN A 6 2.99 8.10 7.20
CA GLN A 6 1.69 8.56 6.72
C GLN A 6 1.82 9.92 6.02
N GLU A 7 2.49 10.89 6.63
CA GLU A 7 2.73 12.21 6.02
C GLU A 7 3.47 12.10 4.68
N LEU A 8 4.49 11.24 4.60
CA LEU A 8 5.21 10.99 3.35
C LEU A 8 4.32 10.34 2.29
N SER A 9 3.49 9.38 2.69
CA SER A 9 2.53 8.72 1.80
C SER A 9 1.49 9.70 1.25
N ASP A 10 0.99 10.60 2.09
CA ASP A 10 0.01 11.62 1.71
C ASP A 10 0.62 12.64 0.74
N ASN A 11 1.86 13.09 1.02
CA ASN A 11 2.61 13.99 0.14
C ASN A 11 2.91 13.38 -1.23
N LEU A 12 3.13 12.07 -1.29
CA LEU A 12 3.36 11.33 -2.55
C LEU A 12 2.06 10.89 -3.24
N GLY A 13 0.90 11.11 -2.62
CA GLY A 13 -0.40 10.76 -3.20
C GLY A 13 -0.58 9.27 -3.45
N THR A 14 -0.04 8.39 -2.60
CA THR A 14 -0.11 6.92 -2.81
C THR A 14 -1.53 6.36 -2.67
N GLY A 15 -2.42 7.12 -2.03
CA GLY A 15 -3.80 6.73 -1.71
C GLY A 15 -3.87 5.57 -0.72
N LEU A 16 -2.83 5.34 0.10
CA LEU A 16 -2.84 4.34 1.16
C LEU A 16 -3.34 4.95 2.47
N ASN A 17 -4.27 4.24 3.12
CA ASN A 17 -4.72 4.59 4.46
C ASN A 17 -3.75 4.05 5.53
N ARG A 18 -3.91 4.52 6.78
CA ARG A 18 -3.03 4.15 7.91
C ARG A 18 -2.92 2.64 8.12
N GLU A 19 -4.05 1.94 8.10
CA GLU A 19 -4.09 0.49 8.29
C GLU A 19 -3.30 -0.24 7.19
N SER A 20 -3.48 0.16 5.94
CA SER A 20 -2.75 -0.40 4.80
C SER A 20 -1.25 -0.15 4.94
N LEU A 21 -0.85 1.08 5.29
CA LEU A 21 0.56 1.43 5.49
C LEU A 21 1.20 0.62 6.61
N GLU A 22 0.49 0.41 7.73
CA GLU A 22 0.99 -0.40 8.84
C GLU A 22 1.22 -1.85 8.41
N ILE A 23 0.29 -2.44 7.65
CA ILE A 23 0.43 -3.81 7.12
C ILE A 23 1.62 -3.90 6.17
N LEU A 24 1.70 -2.98 5.20
CA LEU A 24 2.76 -2.98 4.20
C LEU A 24 4.15 -2.77 4.84
N THR A 25 4.24 -1.89 5.83
CA THR A 25 5.48 -1.66 6.58
C THR A 25 5.90 -2.92 7.34
N ARG A 26 4.98 -3.62 8.01
CA ARG A 26 5.29 -4.90 8.68
C ARG A 26 5.76 -5.96 7.70
N LEU A 27 5.16 -6.04 6.51
CA LEU A 27 5.61 -6.99 5.48
C LEU A 27 7.04 -6.67 5.02
N CYS A 28 7.37 -5.39 4.85
CA CYS A 28 8.75 -4.96 4.59
C CYS A 28 9.69 -5.33 5.73
N ASP A 29 9.26 -5.20 7.00
CA ASP A 29 10.04 -5.60 8.17
C ASP A 29 10.31 -7.12 8.21
N TYR A 30 9.41 -7.94 7.65
CA TYR A 30 9.62 -9.37 7.45
C TYR A 30 10.52 -9.71 6.25
N GLY A 31 11.06 -8.72 5.55
CA GLY A 31 11.97 -8.90 4.41
C GLY A 31 11.27 -9.10 3.07
N VAL A 32 9.97 -8.81 2.98
CA VAL A 32 9.27 -8.79 1.69
C VAL A 32 9.80 -7.64 0.85
N ASN A 33 10.09 -7.91 -0.43
CA ASN A 33 10.57 -6.88 -1.36
C ASN A 33 9.49 -5.80 -1.58
N PRO A 34 9.75 -4.51 -1.27
CA PRO A 34 8.78 -3.42 -1.44
C PRO A 34 8.31 -3.24 -2.88
N ALA A 35 9.16 -3.49 -3.88
CA ALA A 35 8.79 -3.35 -5.29
C ALA A 35 7.82 -4.44 -5.73
N ALA A 36 8.02 -5.68 -5.27
CA ALA A 36 7.10 -6.78 -5.52
C ALA A 36 5.76 -6.54 -4.79
N LEU A 37 5.82 -6.05 -3.54
CA LEU A 37 4.64 -5.72 -2.76
C LEU A 37 3.82 -4.60 -3.40
N ALA A 38 4.46 -3.56 -3.94
CA ALA A 38 3.79 -2.50 -4.68
C ALA A 38 3.07 -3.05 -5.92
N ALA A 39 3.69 -3.96 -6.68
CA ALA A 39 3.05 -4.59 -7.83
C ALA A 39 1.79 -5.36 -7.43
N VAL A 40 1.85 -6.13 -6.33
CA VAL A 40 0.69 -6.85 -5.79
C VAL A 40 -0.44 -5.89 -5.40
N VAL A 41 -0.13 -4.80 -4.69
CA VAL A 41 -1.14 -3.80 -4.29
C VAL A 41 -1.82 -3.15 -5.50
N VAL A 42 -1.06 -2.87 -6.56
CA VAL A 42 -1.58 -2.31 -7.82
C VAL A 42 -2.55 -3.28 -8.48
N GLU A 43 -2.20 -4.56 -8.59
CA GLU A 43 -3.08 -5.57 -9.19
C GLU A 43 -4.35 -5.80 -8.36
N LEU A 44 -4.25 -5.89 -7.03
CA LEU A 44 -5.42 -6.01 -6.16
C LEU A 44 -6.40 -4.83 -6.30
N ARG A 45 -5.88 -3.60 -6.47
CA ARG A 45 -6.72 -2.42 -6.72
C ARG A 45 -7.43 -2.51 -8.06
N LYS A 46 -6.73 -2.95 -9.12
CA LYS A 46 -7.34 -3.15 -10.46
C LYS A 46 -8.43 -4.22 -10.43
N GLU A 47 -8.19 -5.35 -9.77
CA GLU A 47 -9.17 -6.42 -9.63
C GLU A 47 -10.41 -5.96 -8.87
N ARG A 48 -10.22 -5.24 -7.75
CA ARG A 48 -11.32 -4.62 -7.01
C ARG A 48 -12.17 -3.70 -7.89
N ASP A 49 -11.51 -2.84 -8.67
CA ASP A 49 -12.21 -1.88 -9.52
C ASP A 49 -12.95 -2.58 -10.66
N ALA A 50 -12.38 -3.65 -11.23
CA ALA A 50 -13.05 -4.48 -12.22
C ALA A 50 -14.29 -5.20 -11.64
N LEU A 51 -14.18 -5.72 -10.41
CA LEU A 51 -15.29 -6.33 -9.68
C LEU A 51 -16.41 -5.32 -9.36
N ALA A 52 -16.05 -4.08 -9.05
CA ALA A 52 -17.04 -3.02 -8.74
C ALA A 52 -17.75 -2.49 -9.99
N ALA A 53 -17.17 -2.67 -11.17
CA ALA A 53 -17.73 -2.23 -12.46
C ALA A 53 -18.63 -3.28 -13.14
N ALA A 54 -18.67 -4.51 -12.61
CA ALA A 54 -19.49 -5.62 -13.09
C ALA A 54 -20.85 -5.65 -12.39
#